data_AF-A0A5B2TJ44-F1
#
_entry.id   AF-A0A5B2TJ44-F1
#
_cell.length_a   1.000
_cell.length_b   1.000
_cell.length_c   1.000
_cell.angle_alpha   90.00
_cell.angle_beta   90.00
_cell.angle_gamma   90.00
#
_symmetry.space_group_name_H-M   'P 1'
#
loop_
_entity.id
_entity.type
_entity.pdbx_description
1 polymer ?
#
loop_
_entity_poly.entity_id
_entity_poly.type
_entity_poly.pdbx_seq_one_letter_code
_entity_poly.pdbx_strand_id
1 'polypeptide(L)'
;MVVTGLSGAGKATVLRMLEDLGFESIDNPPLSVLEELVGEGGTVPLAIGVDARTRGFDAAELQALLRRLRAVPGTAPQLLFVTAEDAVLLRRFSETRRRHPMAPGGSLGGSVADGIAREQSLLAPLRDAADWVVDTTDRPLPDLRRLVERHFRPEGEAPQGLAVAVMSFAFPRGLPREADLVLDLRFLRNPHYDPVLRPKTGQDPAVAAFVRQDPDFAPFWQRMTALLDPLLPRYAAEGKKYLTVALGCTGGKHRSVLMAELLSAHLAEQGWRVDLTHRELRAVQASSTGAMAAGGGELNIAPPLSTTGREAPSTCTL
;
A
#
# COMPACT_ATOMS: atom_id res chain seq x y z
N MET A 1 13.89 -12.95 -4.10
CA MET A 1 13.27 -11.62 -4.30
C MET A 1 14.35 -10.57 -4.38
N VAL A 2 14.35 -9.71 -5.39
CA VAL A 2 15.22 -8.54 -5.48
C VAL A 2 14.38 -7.30 -5.22
N VAL A 3 14.75 -6.50 -4.22
CA VAL A 3 14.05 -5.28 -3.84
C VAL A 3 14.90 -4.09 -4.25
N THR A 4 14.39 -3.28 -5.16
CA THR A 4 14.99 -2.03 -5.60
C THR A 4 14.01 -0.87 -5.49
N GLY A 5 14.46 0.34 -5.77
CA GLY A 5 13.60 1.51 -5.68
C GLY A 5 14.34 2.81 -5.46
N LEU A 6 13.58 3.90 -5.48
CA LEU A 6 14.11 5.23 -5.23
C LEU A 6 14.56 5.36 -3.77
N SER A 7 15.63 6.11 -3.56
CA SER A 7 16.12 6.42 -2.22
C SER A 7 15.04 7.19 -1.44
N GLY A 8 14.75 6.78 -0.21
CA GLY A 8 13.65 7.34 0.59
C GLY A 8 12.25 6.75 0.31
N ALA A 9 12.11 5.86 -0.69
CA ALA A 9 10.85 5.17 -0.97
C ALA A 9 10.51 4.06 0.04
N GLY A 10 11.44 3.68 0.92
CA GLY A 10 11.18 2.69 1.97
C GLY A 10 11.67 1.26 1.65
N LYS A 11 12.62 1.10 0.72
CA LYS A 11 13.29 -0.20 0.44
C LYS A 11 13.72 -0.94 1.72
N ALA A 12 14.46 -0.26 2.60
CA ALA A 12 14.93 -0.86 3.86
C ALA A 12 13.79 -1.34 4.76
N THR A 13 12.69 -0.60 4.78
CA THR A 13 11.47 -0.99 5.51
C THR A 13 10.85 -2.25 4.90
N VAL A 14 10.77 -2.33 3.57
CA VAL A 14 10.27 -3.50 2.86
C VAL A 14 11.15 -4.72 3.12
N LEU A 15 12.49 -4.59 3.07
CA LEU A 15 13.41 -5.68 3.38
C LEU A 15 13.19 -6.23 4.79
N ARG A 16 13.01 -5.37 5.80
CA ARG A 16 12.69 -5.79 7.18
C ARG A 16 11.34 -6.51 7.26
N MET A 17 10.35 -6.07 6.48
CA MET A 17 9.06 -6.79 6.41
C MET A 17 9.21 -8.17 5.77
N LEU A 18 10.13 -8.33 4.80
CA LEU A 18 10.44 -9.64 4.22
C LEU A 18 11.19 -10.53 5.23
N GLU A 19 12.09 -9.97 6.04
CA GLU A 19 12.74 -10.70 7.15
C GLU A 19 11.69 -11.26 8.12
N ASP A 20 10.72 -10.43 8.52
CA ASP A 20 9.60 -10.84 9.39
C ASP A 20 8.75 -11.96 8.75
N LEU A 21 8.74 -12.06 7.42
CA LEU A 21 8.04 -13.09 6.64
C LEU A 21 8.88 -14.34 6.39
N GLY A 22 10.08 -14.43 6.97
CA GLY A 22 10.97 -15.58 6.88
C GLY A 22 11.90 -15.57 5.68
N PHE A 23 12.10 -14.42 5.02
CA PHE A 23 13.18 -14.27 4.05
C PHE A 23 14.52 -14.02 4.74
N GLU A 24 15.59 -14.58 4.19
CA GLU A 24 16.94 -14.14 4.52
C GLU A 24 17.27 -12.90 3.70
N SER A 25 17.38 -11.75 4.37
CA SER A 25 17.59 -10.46 3.71
C SER A 25 19.05 -10.04 3.69
N ILE A 26 19.50 -9.55 2.53
CA ILE A 26 20.85 -9.04 2.30
C ILE A 26 20.71 -7.64 1.68
N ASP A 27 21.19 -6.59 2.36
CA ASP A 27 21.11 -5.23 1.86
C ASP A 27 22.42 -4.80 1.19
N ASN A 28 22.31 -4.34 -0.05
CA ASN A 28 23.38 -3.72 -0.84
C ASN A 28 24.65 -4.57 -1.09
N PRO A 29 24.54 -5.89 -1.40
CA PRO A 29 25.72 -6.68 -1.79
C PRO A 29 26.23 -6.24 -3.18
N PRO A 30 27.53 -6.33 -3.49
CA PRO A 30 28.04 -6.05 -4.83
C PRO A 30 27.31 -6.87 -5.90
N LEU A 31 27.03 -6.28 -7.08
CA LEU A 31 26.26 -6.97 -8.13
C LEU A 31 26.87 -8.31 -8.56
N SER A 32 28.20 -8.39 -8.57
CA SER A 32 28.97 -9.60 -8.92
C SER A 32 28.72 -10.78 -7.99
N VAL A 33 28.25 -10.55 -6.77
CA VAL A 33 28.06 -11.58 -5.73
C VAL A 33 26.63 -12.13 -5.73
N LEU A 34 25.67 -11.45 -6.38
CA LEU A 34 24.27 -11.91 -6.41
C LEU A 34 24.10 -13.29 -7.05
N GLU A 35 24.84 -13.58 -8.12
CA GLU A 35 24.71 -14.85 -8.84
C GLU A 35 25.21 -16.02 -7.98
N GLU A 36 26.26 -15.80 -7.19
CA GLU A 36 26.80 -16.78 -6.24
C GLU A 36 25.84 -17.02 -5.06
N LEU A 37 25.31 -15.94 -4.46
CA LEU A 37 24.33 -16.04 -3.36
C LEU A 37 23.07 -16.81 -3.74
N VAL A 38 22.62 -16.69 -4.98
CA VAL A 38 21.47 -17.46 -5.48
C VAL A 38 21.86 -18.91 -5.80
N GLY A 39 23.09 -19.13 -6.27
CA GLY A 39 23.63 -20.45 -6.62
C GLY A 39 23.97 -21.34 -5.43
N GLU A 40 24.27 -20.78 -4.26
CA GLU A 40 24.62 -21.53 -3.04
C GLU A 40 23.46 -22.39 -2.50
N GLY A 41 22.21 -22.15 -2.93
CA GLY A 41 21.09 -23.02 -2.66
C GLY A 41 20.70 -23.08 -1.18
N GLY A 42 19.88 -22.12 -0.74
CA GLY A 42 19.27 -22.11 0.59
C GLY A 42 17.90 -22.81 0.63
N THR A 43 17.52 -23.34 1.80
CA THR A 43 16.14 -23.78 2.08
C THR A 43 15.20 -22.60 2.38
N VAL A 44 15.77 -21.41 2.62
CA VAL A 44 15.08 -20.18 3.00
C VAL A 44 15.06 -19.23 1.80
N PRO A 45 13.94 -18.55 1.49
CA PRO A 45 13.89 -17.62 0.37
C PRO A 45 14.73 -16.35 0.64
N LEU A 46 15.49 -15.90 -0.36
CA LEU A 46 16.35 -14.71 -0.24
C LEU A 46 15.64 -13.41 -0.62
N ALA A 47 15.91 -12.32 0.12
CA ALA A 47 15.47 -10.97 -0.18
C ALA A 47 16.66 -10.01 -0.31
N ILE A 48 17.04 -9.67 -1.54
CA ILE A 48 18.26 -8.90 -1.82
C ILE A 48 17.91 -7.46 -2.15
N GLY A 49 18.39 -6.52 -1.34
CA GLY A 49 18.26 -5.09 -1.56
C GLY A 49 19.29 -4.55 -2.53
N VAL A 50 18.87 -4.00 -3.67
CA VAL A 50 19.77 -3.36 -4.65
C VAL A 50 19.34 -1.90 -4.85
N ASP A 51 20.27 -0.96 -4.69
CA ASP A 51 20.01 0.46 -4.94
C ASP A 51 21.15 1.11 -5.76
N ALA A 52 20.98 2.37 -6.14
CA ALA A 52 21.96 3.08 -6.98
C ALA A 52 23.36 3.20 -6.35
N ARG A 53 23.53 2.90 -5.06
CA ARG A 53 24.84 2.84 -4.37
C ARG A 53 25.48 1.46 -4.40
N THR A 54 24.79 0.45 -4.89
CA THR A 54 25.34 -0.90 -4.96
C THR A 54 26.64 -0.86 -5.77
N ARG A 55 27.69 -1.49 -5.23
CA ARG A 55 29.00 -1.45 -5.89
C ARG A 55 28.90 -2.16 -7.24
N GLY A 56 29.28 -1.43 -8.30
CA GLY A 56 29.17 -1.90 -9.68
C GLY A 56 27.74 -1.84 -10.23
N PHE A 57 26.84 -1.06 -9.61
CA PHE A 57 25.45 -0.97 -10.04
C PHE A 57 25.30 -0.52 -11.50
N ASP A 58 24.64 -1.37 -12.29
CA ASP A 58 24.11 -1.03 -13.60
C ASP A 58 22.71 -1.67 -13.76
N ALA A 59 21.75 -0.87 -14.22
CA ALA A 59 20.35 -1.31 -14.33
C ALA A 59 20.18 -2.39 -15.41
N ALA A 60 20.91 -2.30 -16.52
CA ALA A 60 20.83 -3.28 -17.60
C ALA A 60 21.51 -4.60 -17.20
N GLU A 61 22.62 -4.53 -16.46
CA GLU A 61 23.29 -5.70 -15.91
C GLU A 61 22.40 -6.45 -14.92
N LEU A 62 21.73 -5.74 -14.00
CA LEU A 62 20.77 -6.37 -13.08
C LEU A 62 19.61 -7.04 -13.84
N GLN A 63 19.06 -6.41 -14.88
CA GLN A 63 18.03 -7.06 -15.72
C GLN A 63 18.56 -8.29 -16.43
N ALA A 64 19.79 -8.25 -16.96
CA ALA A 64 20.41 -9.40 -17.61
C ALA A 64 20.60 -10.54 -16.60
N LEU A 65 21.06 -10.23 -15.39
CA LEU A 65 21.20 -11.19 -14.30
C LEU A 65 19.85 -11.82 -13.93
N LEU A 66 18.80 -11.02 -13.72
CA LEU A 66 17.45 -11.52 -13.43
C LEU A 66 16.95 -12.45 -14.55
N ARG A 67 17.19 -12.11 -15.82
CA ARG A 67 16.84 -12.99 -16.95
C ARG A 67 17.61 -14.31 -16.93
N ARG A 68 18.91 -14.30 -16.61
CA ARG A 68 19.70 -15.53 -16.46
C ARG A 68 19.18 -16.39 -15.32
N LEU A 69 18.93 -15.80 -14.16
CA LEU A 69 18.39 -16.50 -12.99
C LEU A 69 16.99 -17.09 -13.27
N ARG A 70 16.13 -16.40 -14.04
CA ARG A 70 14.83 -16.96 -14.46
C ARG A 70 14.96 -18.20 -15.34
N ALA A 71 16.09 -18.38 -16.03
CA ALA A 71 16.35 -19.55 -16.87
C ALA A 71 16.91 -20.75 -16.08
N VAL A 72 17.33 -20.54 -14.82
CA VAL A 72 17.83 -21.62 -13.96
C VAL A 72 16.64 -22.39 -13.35
N PRO A 73 16.56 -23.73 -13.53
CA PRO A 73 15.49 -24.52 -12.95
C PRO A 73 15.48 -24.46 -11.42
N GLY A 74 14.31 -24.28 -10.82
CA GLY A 74 14.15 -24.21 -9.36
C GLY A 74 14.31 -22.82 -8.77
N THR A 75 14.68 -21.81 -9.56
CA THR A 75 14.73 -20.42 -9.12
C THR A 75 13.65 -19.58 -9.80
N ALA A 76 12.85 -18.87 -9.01
CA ALA A 76 11.82 -17.94 -9.49
C ALA A 76 12.10 -16.52 -8.98
N PRO A 77 13.14 -15.84 -9.49
CA PRO A 77 13.49 -14.50 -9.01
C PRO A 77 12.41 -13.50 -9.44
N GLN A 78 11.91 -12.77 -8.45
CA GLN A 78 10.98 -11.66 -8.64
C GLN A 78 11.68 -10.33 -8.34
N LEU A 79 11.30 -9.28 -9.08
CA LEU A 79 11.78 -7.91 -8.94
C LEU A 79 10.67 -7.02 -8.35
N LEU A 80 10.91 -6.49 -7.15
CA LEU A 80 10.06 -5.53 -6.46
C LEU A 80 10.67 -4.13 -6.56
N PHE A 81 9.93 -3.19 -7.14
CA PHE A 81 10.30 -1.78 -7.24
C PHE A 81 9.51 -0.92 -6.26
N VAL A 82 10.20 -0.28 -5.32
CA VAL A 82 9.57 0.63 -4.34
C VAL A 82 9.74 2.08 -4.78
N THR A 83 8.65 2.83 -4.84
CA THR A 83 8.65 4.23 -5.31
C THR A 83 7.84 5.15 -4.39
N ALA A 84 7.94 6.45 -4.60
CA ALA A 84 7.03 7.47 -4.07
C ALA A 84 7.14 8.74 -4.92
N GLU A 85 6.19 9.66 -4.77
CA GLU A 85 6.24 10.98 -5.39
C GLU A 85 7.43 11.81 -4.91
N ASP A 86 7.98 12.61 -5.82
CA ASP A 86 9.13 13.48 -5.59
C ASP A 86 8.95 14.35 -4.36
N ALA A 87 7.77 14.96 -4.18
CA ALA A 87 7.46 15.80 -3.02
C ALA A 87 7.55 15.01 -1.71
N VAL A 88 7.09 13.74 -1.70
CA VAL A 88 7.17 12.85 -0.54
C VAL A 88 8.60 12.39 -0.29
N LEU A 89 9.35 12.03 -1.34
CA LEU A 89 10.75 11.66 -1.24
C LEU A 89 11.59 12.81 -0.67
N LEU A 90 11.44 14.02 -1.23
CA LEU A 90 12.09 15.25 -0.76
C LEU A 90 11.79 15.50 0.71
N ARG A 91 10.51 15.39 1.10
CA ARG A 91 10.10 15.53 2.49
C ARG A 91 10.80 14.50 3.39
N ARG A 92 10.77 13.21 3.05
CA ARG A 92 11.43 12.14 3.84
C ARG A 92 12.94 12.33 3.96
N PHE A 93 13.60 12.84 2.92
CA PHE A 93 15.02 13.19 2.97
C PHE A 93 15.29 14.38 3.90
N SER A 94 14.44 15.40 3.86
CA SER A 94 14.55 16.56 4.75
C SER A 94 14.37 16.18 6.22
N GLU A 95 13.45 15.25 6.51
CA GLU A 95 13.16 14.74 7.86
C GLU A 95 14.30 13.88 8.41
N THR A 96 14.93 13.06 7.56
CA THR A 96 16.04 12.17 7.98
C THR A 96 17.40 12.88 8.01
N ARG A 97 17.51 14.10 7.46
CA ARG A 97 18.75 14.88 7.27
C ARG A 97 19.89 14.11 6.59
N ARG A 98 19.59 13.01 5.89
CA ARG A 98 20.59 12.20 5.20
C ARG A 98 20.91 12.82 3.84
N ARG A 99 22.18 12.78 3.44
CA ARG A 99 22.61 13.22 2.11
C ARG A 99 22.07 12.26 1.05
N HIS A 100 21.62 12.80 -0.08
CA HIS A 100 21.20 11.98 -1.22
C HIS A 100 22.42 11.31 -1.87
N PRO A 101 22.41 9.98 -2.11
CA PRO A 101 23.58 9.28 -2.62
C PRO A 101 24.09 9.77 -3.99
N MET A 102 23.17 10.13 -4.87
CA MET A 102 23.46 10.64 -6.22
C MET A 102 23.68 12.17 -6.29
N ALA A 103 23.85 12.85 -5.14
CA ALA A 103 24.14 14.28 -5.07
C ALA A 103 25.38 14.60 -4.18
N PRO A 104 26.59 14.15 -4.57
CA PRO A 104 27.81 14.44 -3.82
C PRO A 104 28.28 15.88 -4.11
N GLY A 105 27.83 16.84 -3.29
CA GLY A 105 28.43 18.18 -3.21
C GLY A 105 27.89 19.21 -4.21
N GLY A 106 26.90 19.98 -3.78
CA GLY A 106 26.46 21.22 -4.42
C GLY A 106 25.78 22.12 -3.39
N SER A 107 25.93 23.43 -3.52
CA SER A 107 25.36 24.43 -2.61
C SER A 107 23.85 24.22 -2.37
N LEU A 108 23.42 24.55 -1.15
CA LEU A 108 22.06 24.40 -0.58
C LEU A 108 20.94 24.61 -1.61
N GLY A 109 20.04 23.62 -1.74
CA GLY A 109 18.74 23.73 -2.41
C GLY A 109 18.62 22.98 -3.74
N GLY A 110 19.68 22.95 -4.56
CA GLY A 110 19.71 22.16 -5.82
C GLY A 110 20.03 20.67 -5.61
N SER A 111 20.14 20.20 -4.36
CA SER A 111 21.00 19.06 -3.97
C SER A 111 20.28 17.75 -3.59
N VAL A 112 18.96 17.64 -3.78
CA VAL A 112 18.23 16.37 -3.54
C VAL A 112 17.26 16.07 -4.68
N ALA A 113 16.55 17.09 -5.19
CA ALA A 113 15.64 16.95 -6.33
C ALA A 113 16.39 16.43 -7.58
N ASP A 114 17.54 17.00 -7.91
CA ASP A 114 18.39 16.52 -9.01
C ASP A 114 18.88 15.09 -8.80
N GLY A 115 19.16 14.73 -7.54
CA GLY A 115 19.52 13.37 -7.16
C GLY A 115 18.39 12.38 -7.41
N ILE A 116 17.16 12.73 -7.02
CA ILE A 116 15.95 11.94 -7.26
C ILE A 116 15.70 11.79 -8.77
N ALA A 117 15.78 12.88 -9.54
CA ALA A 117 15.55 12.85 -10.99
C ALA A 117 16.57 11.97 -11.74
N ARG A 118 17.84 12.01 -11.32
CA ARG A 118 18.89 11.13 -11.86
C ARG A 118 18.63 9.68 -11.49
N GLU A 119 18.25 9.41 -10.24
CA GLU A 119 17.94 8.06 -9.78
C GLU A 119 16.70 7.49 -10.50
N GLN A 120 15.67 8.30 -10.74
CA GLN A 120 14.51 7.92 -11.54
C GLN A 120 14.90 7.54 -12.97
N SER A 121 15.71 8.36 -13.63
CA SER A 121 16.20 8.04 -14.99
C SER A 121 17.02 6.74 -15.02
N LEU A 122 17.90 6.57 -14.03
CA LEU A 122 18.76 5.39 -13.92
C LEU A 122 17.97 4.11 -13.64
N LEU A 123 16.94 4.19 -12.78
CA LEU A 123 16.15 3.05 -12.34
C LEU A 123 14.89 2.80 -13.17
N ALA A 124 14.54 3.70 -14.11
CA ALA A 124 13.36 3.56 -14.97
C ALA A 124 13.30 2.20 -15.68
N PRO A 125 14.38 1.66 -16.27
CA PRO A 125 14.33 0.34 -16.89
C PRO A 125 13.93 -0.77 -15.89
N LEU A 126 14.42 -0.70 -14.65
CA LEU A 126 14.09 -1.67 -13.61
C LEU A 126 12.65 -1.53 -13.12
N ARG A 127 12.12 -0.30 -13.09
CA ARG A 127 10.71 -0.05 -12.80
C ARG A 127 9.81 -0.68 -13.85
N ASP A 128 10.15 -0.52 -15.13
CA ASP A 128 9.35 -1.03 -16.25
C ASP A 128 9.38 -2.56 -16.32
N ALA A 129 10.50 -3.17 -15.90
CA ALA A 129 10.67 -4.62 -15.84
C ALA A 129 10.24 -5.24 -14.50
N ALA A 130 9.74 -4.45 -13.55
CA ALA A 130 9.39 -4.93 -12.21
C ALA A 130 8.17 -5.87 -12.26
N ASP A 131 8.27 -6.99 -11.56
CA ASP A 131 7.13 -7.89 -11.37
C ASP A 131 6.11 -7.30 -10.40
N TRP A 132 6.57 -6.41 -9.51
CA TRP A 132 5.72 -5.69 -8.58
C TRP A 132 6.23 -4.28 -8.30
N VAL A 133 5.37 -3.27 -8.47
CA VAL A 133 5.66 -1.87 -8.14
C VAL A 133 4.87 -1.45 -6.92
N VAL A 134 5.57 -0.98 -5.87
CA VAL A 134 4.97 -0.51 -4.62
C VAL A 134 5.19 0.99 -4.45
N ASP A 135 4.13 1.77 -4.67
CA ASP A 135 4.12 3.21 -4.39
C ASP A 135 3.84 3.54 -2.91
N THR A 136 4.79 4.13 -2.22
CA THR A 136 4.66 4.45 -0.79
C THR A 136 4.21 5.89 -0.52
N THR A 137 3.84 6.66 -1.55
CA THR A 137 3.48 8.10 -1.47
C THR A 137 2.54 8.40 -0.31
N ASP A 138 1.34 7.82 -0.33
CA ASP A 138 0.29 8.06 0.66
C ASP A 138 0.09 6.87 1.61
N ARG A 139 1.13 6.03 1.78
CA ARG A 139 1.00 4.78 2.55
C ARG A 139 1.67 4.89 3.92
N PRO A 140 0.89 4.88 5.01
CA PRO A 140 1.41 4.65 6.35
C PRO A 140 2.12 3.30 6.48
N LEU A 141 3.08 3.20 7.40
CA LEU A 141 3.83 1.96 7.63
C LEU A 141 2.96 0.71 7.87
N PRO A 142 1.87 0.75 8.65
CA PRO A 142 0.98 -0.40 8.81
C PRO A 142 0.30 -0.83 7.50
N ASP A 143 0.05 0.11 6.58
CA ASP A 143 -0.54 -0.20 5.28
C ASP A 143 0.46 -0.83 4.33
N LEU A 144 1.69 -0.32 4.33
CA LEU A 144 2.79 -0.93 3.60
C LEU A 144 3.07 -2.35 4.12
N ARG A 145 3.09 -2.55 5.45
CA ARG A 145 3.25 -3.87 6.08
C ARG A 145 2.20 -4.85 5.58
N ARG A 146 0.92 -4.48 5.70
CA ARG A 146 -0.20 -5.32 5.22
C ARG A 146 -0.10 -5.62 3.74
N LEU A 147 0.31 -4.65 2.92
CA LEU A 147 0.50 -4.84 1.49
C LEU A 147 1.57 -5.90 1.20
N VAL A 148 2.72 -5.83 1.89
CA VAL A 148 3.82 -6.81 1.77
C VAL A 148 3.40 -8.17 2.31
N GLU A 149 2.85 -8.25 3.52
CA GLU A 149 2.38 -9.50 4.12
C GLU A 149 1.32 -10.21 3.26
N ARG A 150 0.41 -9.45 2.65
CA ARG A 150 -0.59 -10.01 1.72
C ARG A 150 0.04 -10.56 0.45
N HIS A 151 1.06 -9.92 -0.08
CA HIS A 151 1.76 -10.41 -1.26
C HIS A 151 2.38 -11.79 -1.02
N PHE A 152 3.03 -12.00 0.13
CA PHE A 152 3.78 -13.22 0.41
C PHE A 152 3.05 -14.28 1.24
N ARG A 153 1.76 -14.08 1.52
CA ARG A 153 0.93 -15.12 2.17
C ARG A 153 0.96 -16.41 1.32
N PRO A 154 1.21 -17.60 1.92
CA PRO A 154 1.43 -18.85 1.19
C PRO A 154 0.35 -19.15 0.14
N GLU A 155 0.77 -19.71 -1.01
CA GLU A 155 -0.02 -19.98 -2.22
C GLU A 155 -1.14 -21.04 -2.08
N GLY A 156 -1.44 -21.51 -0.87
CA GLY A 156 -2.20 -22.75 -0.62
C GLY A 156 -3.66 -22.82 -1.05
N GLU A 157 -4.30 -21.76 -1.57
CA GLU A 157 -5.76 -21.75 -1.81
C GLU A 157 -6.22 -21.08 -3.12
N ALA A 158 -5.33 -20.55 -3.96
CA ALA A 158 -5.73 -19.86 -5.19
C ALA A 158 -5.56 -20.75 -6.45
N PRO A 159 -6.57 -20.93 -7.31
CA PRO A 159 -6.58 -21.89 -8.42
C PRO A 159 -5.43 -21.77 -9.44
N GLN A 160 -4.79 -20.60 -9.56
CA GLN A 160 -3.88 -20.29 -10.69
C GLN A 160 -2.69 -19.37 -10.34
N GLY A 161 -2.37 -19.16 -9.05
CA GLY A 161 -1.21 -18.34 -8.65
C GLY A 161 -1.28 -16.84 -9.00
N LEU A 162 -2.47 -16.34 -9.35
CA LEU A 162 -2.77 -14.91 -9.52
C LEU A 162 -3.56 -14.41 -8.29
N ALA A 163 -3.06 -13.38 -7.63
CA ALA A 163 -3.78 -12.66 -6.58
C ALA A 163 -4.43 -11.40 -7.16
N VAL A 164 -5.71 -11.18 -6.84
CA VAL A 164 -6.48 -10.02 -7.34
C VAL A 164 -6.70 -9.03 -6.20
N ALA A 165 -6.19 -7.82 -6.34
CA ALA A 165 -6.51 -6.70 -5.47
C ALA A 165 -7.71 -5.93 -6.05
N VAL A 166 -8.79 -5.80 -5.29
CA VAL A 166 -9.92 -4.93 -5.63
C VAL A 166 -9.86 -3.71 -4.73
N MET A 167 -9.96 -2.51 -5.31
CA MET A 167 -9.98 -1.30 -4.51
C MET A 167 -10.99 -0.27 -4.95
N SER A 168 -11.56 0.45 -3.98
CA SER A 168 -12.36 1.63 -4.24
C SER A 168 -11.55 2.91 -4.03
N PHE A 169 -11.72 3.89 -4.92
CA PHE A 169 -11.03 5.16 -4.82
C PHE A 169 -11.89 6.38 -5.21
N ALA A 170 -11.40 7.59 -4.90
CA ALA A 170 -11.97 8.87 -5.31
C ALA A 170 -11.18 9.50 -6.48
N PHE A 171 -11.83 9.81 -7.61
CA PHE A 171 -11.17 10.47 -8.76
C PHE A 171 -10.45 11.79 -8.44
N PRO A 172 -11.02 12.71 -7.63
CA PRO A 172 -10.32 13.94 -7.25
C PRO A 172 -9.04 13.73 -6.43
N ARG A 173 -8.82 12.52 -5.90
CA ARG A 173 -7.60 12.11 -5.20
C ARG A 173 -6.60 11.39 -6.12
N GLY A 174 -6.83 11.42 -7.43
CA GLY A 174 -5.99 10.75 -8.42
C GLY A 174 -6.26 9.26 -8.56
N LEU A 175 -5.85 8.70 -9.70
CA LEU A 175 -5.89 7.26 -9.98
C LEU A 175 -4.87 6.52 -9.08
N PRO A 176 -5.20 5.34 -8.53
CA PRO A 176 -4.22 4.51 -7.85
C PRO A 176 -3.12 4.08 -8.83
N ARG A 177 -1.85 4.27 -8.48
CA ARG A 177 -0.73 4.02 -9.39
C ARG A 177 -0.50 2.54 -9.67
N GLU A 178 -0.91 1.71 -8.73
CA GLU A 178 -0.89 0.25 -8.80
C GLU A 178 -2.04 -0.33 -9.65
N ALA A 179 -3.00 0.49 -10.09
CA ALA A 179 -4.17 -0.01 -10.82
C ALA A 179 -3.78 -0.50 -12.21
N ASP A 180 -4.04 -1.78 -12.47
CA ASP A 180 -3.94 -2.37 -13.81
C ASP A 180 -5.21 -2.08 -14.63
N LEU A 181 -6.37 -2.15 -13.96
CA LEU A 181 -7.67 -1.86 -14.54
C LEU A 181 -8.36 -0.77 -13.73
N VAL A 182 -8.92 0.23 -14.40
CA VAL A 182 -9.67 1.32 -13.77
C VAL A 182 -11.07 1.39 -14.38
N LEU A 183 -12.09 1.37 -13.52
CA LEU A 183 -13.49 1.44 -13.91
C LEU A 183 -14.16 2.67 -13.26
N ASP A 184 -14.70 3.56 -14.10
CA ASP A 184 -15.39 4.77 -13.65
C ASP A 184 -16.87 4.49 -13.37
N LEU A 185 -17.30 4.75 -12.13
CA LEU A 185 -18.66 4.51 -11.64
C LEU A 185 -19.41 5.81 -11.36
N ARG A 186 -18.92 6.96 -11.85
CA ARG A 186 -19.55 8.27 -11.62
C ARG A 186 -20.91 8.43 -12.31
N PHE A 187 -21.21 7.57 -13.29
CA PHE A 187 -22.49 7.56 -14.00
C PHE A 187 -23.64 6.97 -13.15
N LEU A 188 -23.35 6.04 -12.23
CA LEU A 188 -24.37 5.45 -11.36
C LEU A 188 -24.99 6.51 -10.44
N ARG A 189 -26.26 6.30 -10.09
CA ARG A 189 -27.07 7.17 -9.22
C ARG A 189 -26.32 7.54 -7.96
N ASN A 190 -26.21 8.85 -7.71
CA ASN A 190 -25.33 9.39 -6.68
C ASN A 190 -26.05 9.53 -5.32
N PRO A 191 -25.70 8.73 -4.28
CA PRO A 191 -26.35 8.78 -2.98
C PRO A 191 -26.01 10.05 -2.18
N HIS A 192 -25.05 10.85 -2.64
CA HIS A 192 -24.59 12.05 -1.93
C HIS A 192 -25.67 13.13 -1.77
N TYR A 193 -26.66 13.17 -2.67
CA TYR A 193 -27.74 14.17 -2.62
C TYR A 193 -28.87 13.81 -1.66
N ASP A 194 -28.91 12.57 -1.18
CA ASP A 194 -29.84 12.16 -0.14
C ASP A 194 -29.19 12.41 1.24
N PRO A 195 -29.75 13.31 2.08
CA PRO A 195 -29.18 13.64 3.39
C PRO A 195 -29.03 12.43 4.32
N VAL A 196 -29.90 11.42 4.19
CA VAL A 196 -29.88 10.20 5.00
C VAL A 196 -28.78 9.24 4.55
N LEU A 197 -28.51 9.18 3.24
CA LEU A 197 -27.48 8.29 2.67
C LEU A 197 -26.08 8.93 2.64
N ARG A 198 -25.99 10.25 2.60
CA ARG A 198 -24.73 11.00 2.58
C ARG A 198 -23.73 10.60 3.69
N PRO A 199 -24.12 10.43 4.97
CA PRO A 199 -23.19 10.03 6.02
C PRO A 199 -22.77 8.55 5.92
N LYS A 200 -23.54 7.69 5.26
CA LYS A 200 -23.28 6.24 5.12
C LYS A 200 -22.20 5.94 4.07
N THR A 201 -21.79 4.68 3.97
CA THR A 201 -20.82 4.18 2.98
C THR A 201 -21.46 3.16 2.05
N GLY A 202 -20.76 2.75 1.00
CA GLY A 202 -21.21 1.68 0.09
C GLY A 202 -21.39 0.31 0.75
N GLN A 203 -20.93 0.14 1.98
CA GLN A 203 -21.14 -1.08 2.80
C GLN A 203 -22.51 -1.09 3.47
N ASP A 204 -23.19 0.06 3.56
CA ASP A 204 -24.51 0.15 4.17
C ASP A 204 -25.59 -0.38 3.21
N PRO A 205 -26.47 -1.31 3.65
CA PRO A 205 -27.53 -1.85 2.81
C PRO A 205 -28.47 -0.81 2.19
N ALA A 206 -28.70 0.32 2.87
CA ALA A 206 -29.55 1.40 2.34
C ALA A 206 -28.89 2.10 1.15
N VAL A 207 -27.56 2.29 1.20
CA VAL A 207 -26.79 2.84 0.07
C VAL A 207 -26.78 1.82 -1.08
N ALA A 208 -26.57 0.54 -0.78
CA ALA A 208 -26.61 -0.53 -1.78
C ALA A 208 -27.97 -0.58 -2.51
N ALA A 209 -29.07 -0.56 -1.75
CA ALA A 209 -30.42 -0.55 -2.30
C ALA A 209 -30.68 0.68 -3.18
N PHE A 210 -30.24 1.86 -2.75
CA PHE A 210 -30.41 3.10 -3.53
C PHE A 210 -29.65 3.07 -4.86
N VAL A 211 -28.38 2.62 -4.85
CA VAL A 211 -27.58 2.56 -6.09
C VAL A 211 -28.13 1.49 -7.04
N ARG A 212 -28.62 0.36 -6.53
CA ARG A 212 -29.24 -0.72 -7.33
C ARG A 212 -30.56 -0.33 -8.01
N GLN A 213 -31.20 0.75 -7.59
CA GLN A 213 -32.38 1.28 -8.28
C GLN A 213 -32.05 2.00 -9.59
N ASP A 214 -30.76 2.26 -9.85
CA ASP A 214 -30.34 2.80 -11.13
C ASP A 214 -30.60 1.77 -12.25
N PRO A 215 -31.31 2.13 -13.34
CA PRO A 215 -31.60 1.21 -14.43
C PRO A 215 -30.34 0.65 -15.12
N ASP A 216 -29.22 1.39 -15.08
CA ASP A 216 -27.96 0.98 -15.69
C ASP A 216 -27.11 0.11 -14.75
N PHE A 217 -27.48 -0.03 -13.47
CA PHE A 217 -26.70 -0.81 -12.50
C PHE A 217 -26.54 -2.28 -12.92
N ALA A 218 -27.66 -2.97 -13.13
CA ALA A 218 -27.63 -4.41 -13.43
C ALA A 218 -26.98 -4.71 -14.80
N PRO A 219 -27.32 -3.99 -15.90
CA PRO A 219 -26.65 -4.16 -17.18
C PRO A 219 -25.14 -3.88 -17.12
N PHE A 220 -24.71 -2.84 -16.39
CA PHE A 220 -23.30 -2.55 -16.23
C PHE A 220 -22.57 -3.64 -15.44
N TRP A 221 -23.14 -4.05 -14.30
CA TRP A 221 -22.58 -5.12 -13.47
C TRP A 221 -22.36 -6.40 -14.28
N GLN A 222 -23.38 -6.83 -15.04
CA GLN A 222 -23.30 -8.03 -15.88
C GLN A 222 -22.21 -7.93 -16.94
N ARG A 223 -22.06 -6.78 -17.61
CA ARG A 223 -21.03 -6.58 -18.65
C ARG A 223 -19.64 -6.48 -18.06
N MET A 224 -19.50 -5.85 -16.90
CA MET A 224 -18.24 -5.72 -16.18
C MET A 224 -17.71 -7.09 -15.76
N THR A 225 -18.53 -7.95 -15.14
CA THR A 225 -18.10 -9.30 -14.78
C THR A 225 -17.89 -10.17 -16.01
N ALA A 226 -18.75 -10.08 -17.04
CA ALA A 226 -18.55 -10.80 -18.30
C ALA A 226 -17.25 -10.40 -19.05
N LEU A 227 -16.70 -9.22 -18.78
CA LEU A 227 -15.38 -8.80 -19.26
C LEU A 227 -14.25 -9.36 -18.38
N LEU A 228 -14.38 -9.26 -17.05
CA LEU A 228 -13.32 -9.63 -16.11
C LEU A 228 -13.13 -11.14 -15.99
N ASP A 229 -14.21 -11.91 -15.89
CA ASP A 229 -14.18 -13.36 -15.68
C ASP A 229 -13.29 -14.12 -16.69
N PRO A 230 -13.38 -13.87 -18.02
CA PRO A 230 -12.49 -14.52 -19.00
C PRO A 230 -11.09 -13.90 -19.08
N LEU A 231 -10.88 -12.70 -18.53
CA LEU A 231 -9.62 -11.95 -18.58
C LEU A 231 -8.65 -12.44 -17.50
N LEU A 232 -9.15 -12.71 -16.29
CA LEU A 232 -8.31 -13.12 -15.15
C LEU A 232 -7.50 -14.40 -15.43
N PRO A 233 -8.06 -15.50 -15.98
CA PRO A 233 -7.28 -16.69 -16.34
C PRO A 233 -6.20 -16.41 -17.40
N ARG A 234 -6.44 -15.46 -18.30
CA ARG A 234 -5.46 -15.10 -19.34
C ARG A 234 -4.28 -14.35 -18.74
N TYR A 235 -4.51 -13.42 -17.81
CA TYR A 235 -3.43 -12.79 -17.07
C TYR A 235 -2.61 -13.80 -16.26
N ALA A 236 -3.27 -14.76 -15.60
CA ALA A 236 -2.58 -15.82 -14.89
C ALA A 236 -1.70 -16.66 -15.84
N ALA A 237 -2.23 -17.03 -17.02
CA ALA A 237 -1.49 -17.79 -18.04
C ALA A 237 -0.31 -17.01 -18.64
N GLU A 238 -0.40 -15.68 -18.73
CA GLU A 238 0.70 -14.80 -19.14
C GLU A 238 1.79 -14.66 -18.05
N GLY A 239 1.58 -15.26 -16.87
CA GLY A 239 2.52 -15.25 -15.76
C GLY A 239 2.34 -14.06 -14.80
N LYS A 240 1.28 -13.27 -14.97
CA LYS A 240 0.97 -12.17 -14.05
C LYS A 240 0.62 -12.74 -12.68
N LYS A 241 1.31 -12.26 -11.64
CA LYS A 241 1.13 -12.72 -10.26
C LYS A 241 0.14 -11.86 -9.47
N TYR A 242 0.00 -10.59 -9.85
CA TYR A 242 -0.86 -9.63 -9.16
C TYR A 242 -1.64 -8.81 -10.18
N LEU A 243 -2.94 -8.65 -9.94
CA LEU A 243 -3.81 -7.78 -10.72
C LEU A 243 -4.57 -6.84 -9.79
N THR A 244 -4.48 -5.54 -10.02
CA THR A 244 -5.25 -4.54 -9.26
C THR A 244 -6.39 -3.97 -10.11
N VAL A 245 -7.62 -4.19 -9.66
CA VAL A 245 -8.85 -3.61 -10.23
C VAL A 245 -9.31 -2.45 -9.35
N ALA A 246 -9.22 -1.23 -9.86
CA ALA A 246 -9.59 -0.01 -9.17
C ALA A 246 -10.94 0.53 -9.66
N LEU A 247 -11.87 0.72 -8.72
CA LEU A 247 -13.22 1.19 -8.96
C LEU A 247 -13.34 2.62 -8.43
N GLY A 248 -13.66 3.57 -9.30
CA GLY A 248 -13.61 5.00 -9.02
C GLY A 248 -14.99 5.64 -8.91
N CYS A 249 -15.22 6.48 -7.91
CA CYS A 249 -16.32 7.46 -7.94
C CYS A 249 -15.82 8.84 -7.49
N THR A 250 -16.67 9.85 -7.40
CA THR A 250 -16.23 11.20 -7.01
C THR A 250 -15.68 11.27 -5.59
N GLY A 251 -16.32 10.61 -4.63
CA GLY A 251 -15.98 10.74 -3.20
C GLY A 251 -15.28 9.53 -2.59
N GLY A 252 -15.14 8.42 -3.32
CA GLY A 252 -14.53 7.19 -2.79
C GLY A 252 -15.30 6.52 -1.64
N LYS A 253 -16.57 6.90 -1.42
CA LYS A 253 -17.33 6.54 -0.21
C LYS A 253 -18.53 5.63 -0.46
N HIS A 254 -19.24 5.82 -1.58
CA HIS A 254 -20.53 5.18 -1.84
C HIS A 254 -20.48 4.18 -2.99
N ARG A 255 -20.58 4.67 -4.23
CA ARG A 255 -20.69 3.85 -5.45
C ARG A 255 -19.48 2.95 -5.67
N SER A 256 -18.27 3.50 -5.56
CA SER A 256 -17.04 2.70 -5.72
C SER A 256 -16.85 1.67 -4.62
N VAL A 257 -17.19 2.01 -3.37
CA VAL A 257 -17.14 1.07 -2.24
C VAL A 257 -18.10 -0.09 -2.47
N LEU A 258 -19.36 0.19 -2.81
CA LEU A 258 -20.37 -0.83 -3.11
C LEU A 258 -19.90 -1.78 -4.22
N MET A 259 -19.45 -1.22 -5.35
CA MET A 259 -19.04 -2.04 -6.49
C MET A 259 -17.78 -2.85 -6.20
N ALA A 260 -16.87 -2.35 -5.35
CA ALA A 260 -15.68 -3.07 -4.92
C ALA A 260 -16.01 -4.25 -4.01
N GLU A 261 -16.95 -4.07 -3.07
CA GLU A 261 -17.47 -5.15 -2.23
C GLU A 261 -18.12 -6.25 -3.09
N LEU A 262 -18.98 -5.87 -4.04
CA LEU A 262 -19.63 -6.82 -4.94
C LEU A 262 -18.63 -7.57 -5.82
N LEU A 263 -17.67 -6.86 -6.43
CA LEU A 263 -16.64 -7.50 -7.26
C LEU A 263 -15.78 -8.45 -6.43
N SER A 264 -15.42 -8.05 -5.21
CA SER A 264 -14.64 -8.91 -4.33
C SER A 264 -15.38 -10.20 -3.99
N ALA A 265 -16.67 -10.12 -3.67
CA ALA A 265 -17.49 -11.29 -3.38
C ALA A 265 -17.64 -12.20 -4.60
N HIS A 266 -17.97 -11.64 -5.77
CA HIS A 266 -18.10 -12.37 -7.03
C HIS A 266 -16.83 -13.14 -7.40
N LEU A 267 -15.68 -12.48 -7.31
CA LEU A 267 -14.40 -13.12 -7.61
C LEU A 267 -14.02 -14.20 -6.59
N ALA A 268 -14.31 -13.97 -5.30
CA ALA A 268 -14.09 -14.97 -4.26
C ALA A 268 -14.98 -16.22 -4.44
N GLU A 269 -16.25 -16.04 -4.86
CA GLU A 269 -17.16 -17.15 -5.19
C GLU A 269 -16.65 -17.98 -6.38
N GLN A 270 -15.92 -17.35 -7.31
CA GLN A 270 -15.24 -18.05 -8.41
C GLN A 270 -13.91 -18.73 -7.99
N GLY A 271 -13.55 -18.65 -6.71
CA GLY A 271 -12.33 -19.24 -6.16
C GLY A 271 -11.08 -18.38 -6.33
N TRP A 272 -11.18 -17.14 -6.83
CA TRP A 272 -10.01 -16.26 -6.86
C TRP A 272 -9.61 -15.84 -5.46
N ARG A 273 -8.30 -15.68 -5.26
CA ARG A 273 -7.78 -15.01 -4.07
C ARG A 273 -7.92 -13.51 -4.24
N VAL A 274 -8.80 -12.90 -3.45
CA VAL A 274 -9.15 -11.48 -3.58
C VAL A 274 -8.80 -10.71 -2.31
N ASP A 275 -8.12 -9.58 -2.48
CA ASP A 275 -7.85 -8.62 -1.42
C ASP A 275 -8.64 -7.33 -1.67
N LEU A 276 -9.54 -6.96 -0.75
CA LEU A 276 -10.34 -5.74 -0.84
C LEU A 276 -9.73 -4.59 -0.03
N THR A 277 -9.68 -3.38 -0.60
CA THR A 277 -9.26 -2.17 0.11
C THR A 277 -10.08 -0.93 -0.28
N HIS A 278 -10.47 -0.12 0.70
CA HIS A 278 -11.15 1.16 0.45
C HIS A 278 -10.24 2.34 0.81
N ARG A 279 -9.70 3.03 -0.21
CA ARG A 279 -8.67 4.06 -0.02
C ARG A 279 -9.14 5.20 0.90
N GLU A 280 -10.32 5.75 0.64
CA GLU A 280 -10.83 6.92 1.40
C GLU A 280 -11.51 6.55 2.73
N LEU A 281 -12.03 5.33 2.90
CA LEU A 281 -12.64 4.92 4.17
C LEU A 281 -11.60 4.70 5.28
N ARG A 282 -10.36 4.40 4.91
CA ARG A 282 -9.24 4.23 5.85
C ARG A 282 -8.78 5.54 6.51
N ALA A 283 -8.85 6.65 5.80
CA ALA A 283 -8.44 7.96 6.32
C ALA A 283 -9.29 8.45 7.50
N VAL A 284 -10.54 7.97 7.62
CA VAL A 284 -11.48 8.35 8.69
C VAL A 284 -11.28 7.53 9.97
N GLN A 285 -10.72 6.33 9.87
CA GLN A 285 -10.46 5.48 11.05
C GLN A 285 -9.20 5.91 11.82
N ALA A 286 -8.16 6.40 11.14
CA ALA A 286 -6.94 6.87 11.81
C ALA A 286 -7.14 8.16 12.64
N SER A 287 -8.12 9.00 12.28
CA SER A 287 -8.40 10.26 12.99
C SER A 287 -9.31 10.11 14.21
N SER A 288 -10.05 9.01 14.34
CA SER A 288 -10.96 8.76 15.47
C SER A 288 -10.26 8.11 16.67
N THR A 289 -9.15 7.39 16.48
CA THR A 289 -8.34 6.82 17.57
C THR A 289 -7.41 7.82 18.27
N GLY A 290 -7.17 9.00 17.69
CA GLY A 290 -6.31 10.04 18.29
C GLY A 290 -6.99 10.92 19.35
N ALA A 291 -8.32 10.90 19.45
CA ALA A 291 -9.08 11.77 20.35
C ALA A 291 -9.44 11.13 21.71
N MET A 292 -9.20 9.82 21.89
CA MET A 292 -9.58 9.08 23.10
C MET A 292 -8.40 8.82 24.07
N ALA A 293 -7.19 9.28 23.77
CA ALA A 293 -5.97 9.00 24.55
C ALA A 293 -5.41 10.20 25.35
N ALA A 294 -6.15 11.30 25.46
CA ALA A 294 -5.74 12.47 26.23
C ALA A 294 -6.80 12.83 27.29
N GLY A 295 -6.81 12.09 28.41
CA GLY A 295 -7.72 12.35 29.51
C GLY A 295 -7.66 11.33 30.64
N GLY A 296 -6.47 10.95 31.09
CA GLY A 296 -6.28 10.06 32.24
C GLY A 296 -4.91 10.28 32.87
N GLY A 297 -4.84 11.18 33.84
CA GLY A 297 -3.65 11.45 34.63
C GLY A 297 -4.03 11.74 36.07
N GLU A 298 -4.15 10.67 36.87
CA GLU A 298 -4.11 10.75 38.34
C GLU A 298 -2.66 10.99 38.79
N LEU A 299 -2.44 11.91 39.73
CA LEU A 299 -1.26 11.91 40.61
C LEU A 299 -1.65 12.40 42.02
N ASN A 300 -1.87 11.42 42.89
CA ASN A 300 -1.46 11.27 44.29
C ASN A 300 -1.31 12.49 45.26
N ILE A 301 -2.28 12.55 46.18
CA ILE A 301 -2.23 12.64 47.66
C ILE A 301 -0.91 13.06 48.36
N ALA A 302 -1.02 14.04 49.27
CA ALA A 302 -0.22 14.17 50.50
C ALA A 302 -1.12 14.59 51.70
N PRO A 303 -0.79 14.22 52.96
CA PRO A 303 -1.73 14.09 54.09
C PRO A 303 -1.89 15.37 54.96
N PRO A 304 -2.86 15.41 55.90
CA PRO A 304 -3.23 16.64 56.60
C PRO A 304 -2.40 16.89 57.86
N LEU A 305 -2.14 18.18 58.15
CA LEU A 305 -1.69 18.65 59.46
C LEU A 305 -2.76 19.56 60.06
N SER A 306 -3.10 19.25 61.31
CA SER A 306 -4.07 19.90 62.17
C SER A 306 -3.62 21.27 62.68
N THR A 307 -4.54 22.23 62.75
CA THR A 307 -4.51 23.30 63.77
C THR A 307 -5.93 23.60 64.27
N THR A 308 -6.17 23.17 65.51
CA THR A 308 -6.88 23.86 66.61
C THR A 308 -7.65 25.16 66.31
N GLY A 309 -8.88 25.26 66.84
CA GLY A 309 -9.33 26.50 67.49
C GLY A 309 -10.80 26.89 67.43
N ARG A 310 -11.55 26.49 68.47
CA ARG A 310 -12.60 27.26 69.20
C ARG A 310 -13.91 27.71 68.52
N GLU A 311 -14.97 27.13 69.10
CA GLU A 311 -16.16 27.76 69.72
C GLU A 311 -17.22 28.49 68.86
N ALA A 312 -18.46 28.08 69.16
CA ALA A 312 -19.77 28.52 68.67
C ALA A 312 -20.21 29.88 69.30
N PRO A 313 -21.49 30.33 69.28
CA PRO A 313 -22.71 29.81 68.63
C PRO A 313 -23.60 30.90 67.97
N SER A 314 -24.79 30.48 67.50
CA SER A 314 -26.10 31.17 67.68
C SER A 314 -26.93 31.44 66.41
N THR A 315 -27.95 30.59 66.23
CA THR A 315 -29.39 30.88 66.04
C THR A 315 -29.88 32.01 65.13
N CYS A 316 -30.71 31.67 64.13
CA CYS A 316 -32.15 32.04 63.97
C CYS A 316 -32.64 31.62 62.56
N THR A 317 -33.65 30.76 62.41
CA THR A 317 -35.09 31.05 62.07
C THR A 317 -35.25 31.84 60.76
N LEU A 318 -36.02 31.49 59.73
CA LEU A 318 -37.21 30.64 59.50
C LEU A 318 -37.06 29.90 58.15
#